data_AF-A0A9L0ITD2-F1
#
_entry.id   AF-A0A9L0ITD2-F1
#
_cell.length_a   1.000
_cell.length_b   1.000
_cell.length_c   1.000
_cell.angle_alpha   90.00
_cell.angle_beta   90.00
_cell.angle_gamma   90.00
#
_symmetry.space_group_name_H-M   'P 1'
#
loop_
_entity.id
_entity.type
_entity.pdbx_description
1 polymer ?
#
loop_
_entity_poly.entity_id
_entity_poly.type
_entity_poly.pdbx_seq_one_letter_code
_entity_poly.pdbx_strand_id
1 'polypeptide(L)'
;MEVVGLLCLAAAVLAWGFLWVWDSSERMKSQEQAGLLGGGSRSLLVIAHPDDEAMFFAPTVLGLARLRHRVSLLCFSAGNYYNQGEIRKKELLQSCDVLGIPPSGVRIIDNRDFPDDPGVQWDTQRVASVLLWHIEENGINLKDRASPKL
;
A
#
# COMPACT_ATOMS: atom_id res chain seq x y z
N MET A 1 -48.62 14.39 19.34
CA MET A 1 -47.64 14.17 18.25
C MET A 1 -46.27 14.81 18.55
N GLU A 2 -46.19 15.84 19.39
CA GLU A 2 -44.94 16.56 19.67
C GLU A 2 -43.91 15.79 20.54
N VAL A 3 -44.39 15.04 21.55
CA VAL A 3 -43.52 14.27 22.46
C VAL A 3 -42.76 13.14 21.75
N VAL A 4 -43.41 12.50 20.77
CA VAL A 4 -42.79 11.44 19.96
C VAL A 4 -41.69 12.02 19.06
N GLY A 5 -41.90 13.20 18.48
CA GLY A 5 -40.87 13.90 17.70
C GLY A 5 -39.64 14.29 18.54
N LEU A 6 -39.86 14.77 19.77
CA LEU A 6 -38.79 15.10 20.71
C LEU A 6 -37.98 13.86 21.13
N LEU A 7 -38.64 12.73 21.40
CA LEU A 7 -37.97 11.47 21.73
C LEU A 7 -37.15 10.92 20.56
N CYS A 8 -37.66 11.00 19.33
CA CYS A 8 -36.91 10.59 18.13
C CYS A 8 -35.66 11.44 17.89
N LEU A 9 -35.75 12.76 18.09
CA LEU A 9 -34.60 13.66 17.97
C LEU A 9 -33.54 13.36 19.03
N ALA A 10 -33.95 13.14 20.28
CA ALA A 10 -33.03 12.78 21.35
C ALA A 10 -32.31 11.45 21.06
N ALA A 11 -33.03 10.44 20.58
CA ALA A 11 -32.44 9.15 20.20
C ALA A 11 -31.45 9.27 19.04
N ALA A 12 -31.77 10.09 18.03
CA ALA A 12 -30.87 10.34 16.89
C ALA A 12 -29.56 11.03 17.33
N VAL A 13 -29.65 12.02 18.22
CA VAL A 13 -28.47 12.72 18.77
C VAL A 13 -27.60 11.77 19.59
N LEU A 14 -28.20 10.92 20.42
CA LEU A 14 -27.47 9.93 21.22
C LEU A 14 -26.79 8.87 20.34
N ALA A 15 -27.49 8.37 19.32
CA ALA A 15 -26.91 7.42 18.36
C ALA A 15 -25.76 8.04 17.57
N TRP A 16 -25.91 9.29 17.13
CA TRP A 16 -24.84 10.03 16.44
C TRP A 16 -23.64 10.27 17.35
N GLY A 17 -23.87 10.70 18.60
CA GLY A 17 -22.82 10.88 19.60
C GLY A 17 -22.08 9.58 19.90
N PHE A 18 -22.79 8.46 20.04
CA PHE A 18 -22.20 7.14 20.24
C PHE A 18 -21.36 6.69 19.03
N LEU A 19 -21.88 6.85 17.81
CA LEU A 19 -21.14 6.54 16.58
C LEU A 19 -19.87 7.38 16.46
N TRP A 20 -19.94 8.67 16.79
CA TRP A 20 -18.78 9.56 16.74
C TRP A 20 -17.73 9.20 17.79
N VAL A 21 -18.14 8.85 19.01
CA VAL A 21 -17.23 8.38 20.07
C VAL A 21 -16.60 7.04 19.69
N TRP A 22 -17.38 6.12 19.12
CA TRP A 22 -16.89 4.82 18.65
C TRP A 22 -15.88 4.98 17.51
N ASP A 23 -16.19 5.76 16.46
CA ASP A 23 -15.26 6.05 15.36
C ASP A 23 -13.99 6.74 15.87
N SER A 24 -14.12 7.68 16.82
CA SER A 24 -12.99 8.37 17.43
C SER A 24 -12.10 7.40 18.22
N SER A 25 -12.70 6.45 18.95
CA SER A 25 -11.98 5.43 19.71
C SER A 25 -11.21 4.49 18.78
N GLU A 26 -11.83 4.01 17.70
CA GLU A 26 -11.16 3.16 16.70
C GLU A 26 -10.02 3.90 15.99
N ARG A 27 -10.22 5.18 15.69
CA ARG A 27 -9.19 6.04 15.08
C ARG A 27 -8.01 6.26 16.02
N MET A 28 -8.24 6.44 17.32
CA MET A 28 -7.17 6.54 18.33
C MET A 28 -6.38 5.24 18.47
N LYS A 29 -7.04 4.08 18.54
CA LYS A 29 -6.35 2.77 18.59
C LYS A 29 -5.46 2.55 17.38
N SER A 30 -5.94 2.92 16.19
CA SER A 30 -5.17 2.82 14.94
C SER A 30 -3.97 3.77 14.93
N GLN A 31 -4.10 4.99 15.48
CA GLN A 31 -2.98 5.92 15.65
C GLN A 31 -1.95 5.45 16.70
N GLU A 32 -2.40 4.83 17.79
CA GLU A 32 -1.52 4.28 18.83
C GLU A 32 -0.71 3.10 18.28
N GLN A 33 -1.35 2.18 17.53
CA GLN A 33 -0.66 1.13 16.80
C GLN A 33 0.30 1.68 15.72
N ALA A 34 -0.06 2.75 15.02
CA ALA A 34 0.82 3.45 14.09
C ALA A 34 2.05 4.07 14.78
N GLY A 35 1.87 4.63 15.97
CA GLY A 35 2.95 5.16 16.80
C GLY A 35 3.91 4.06 17.26
N LEU A 36 3.38 2.90 17.64
CA LEU A 36 4.17 1.72 18.05
C LEU A 36 4.94 1.07 16.89
N LEU A 37 4.38 1.08 15.67
CA LEU A 37 5.02 0.55 14.47
C LEU A 37 5.97 1.56 13.78
N GLY A 38 6.14 2.75 14.36
CA GLY A 38 7.08 3.75 13.89
C GLY A 38 6.55 4.52 12.69
N GLY A 39 5.67 5.49 12.94
CA GLY A 39 5.27 6.48 11.92
C GLY A 39 6.49 7.06 11.20
N GLY A 40 6.44 7.11 9.86
CA GLY A 40 7.57 7.50 9.02
C GLY A 40 8.49 6.35 8.57
N SER A 41 8.15 5.10 8.91
CA SER A 41 8.79 3.92 8.30
C SER A 41 8.56 3.86 6.79
N ARG A 42 9.52 3.29 6.06
CA ARG A 42 9.46 3.11 4.61
C ARG A 42 9.21 1.65 4.28
N SER A 43 8.29 1.40 3.37
CA SER A 43 7.92 0.06 2.93
C SER A 43 7.99 0.01 1.42
N LEU A 44 8.62 -1.03 0.88
CA LEU A 44 8.65 -1.30 -0.56
C LEU A 44 7.72 -2.47 -0.86
N LEU A 45 6.71 -2.24 -1.68
CA LEU A 45 5.87 -3.28 -2.26
C LEU A 45 6.51 -3.75 -3.56
N VAL A 46 6.77 -5.06 -3.67
CA VAL A 46 7.35 -5.68 -4.86
C VAL A 46 6.31 -6.56 -5.50
N ILE A 47 6.01 -6.32 -6.78
CA ILE A 47 5.02 -7.08 -7.56
C ILE A 47 5.61 -7.54 -8.90
N ALA A 48 5.02 -8.57 -9.48
CA ALA A 48 5.46 -9.08 -10.77
C ALA A 48 4.81 -8.31 -11.93
N HIS A 49 3.49 -8.06 -11.85
CA HIS A 49 2.71 -7.50 -12.95
C HIS A 49 1.83 -6.32 -12.52
N PRO A 50 1.43 -5.44 -13.47
CA PRO A 50 0.42 -4.39 -13.26
C PRO A 50 -0.98 -4.95 -12.98
N ASP A 51 -1.44 -4.97 -11.72
CA ASP A 51 -2.74 -5.45 -11.19
C ASP A 51 -2.55 -6.14 -9.83
N ASP A 52 -1.41 -6.78 -9.62
CA ASP A 52 -1.04 -7.46 -8.37
C ASP A 52 -1.22 -6.55 -7.13
N GLU A 53 -0.95 -5.26 -7.26
CA GLU A 53 -1.10 -4.28 -6.17
C GLU A 53 -2.54 -4.15 -5.69
N ALA A 54 -3.49 -4.18 -6.64
CA ALA A 54 -4.90 -4.03 -6.35
C ALA A 54 -5.55 -5.39 -6.03
N MET A 55 -5.15 -6.44 -6.74
CA MET A 55 -5.71 -7.78 -6.61
C MET A 55 -5.29 -8.46 -5.31
N PHE A 56 -4.03 -8.33 -4.90
CA PHE A 56 -3.50 -9.04 -3.73
C PHE A 56 -3.17 -8.11 -2.56
N PHE A 57 -2.69 -6.90 -2.83
CA PHE A 57 -2.05 -6.06 -1.81
C PHE A 57 -2.83 -4.81 -1.40
N ALA A 58 -3.99 -4.52 -1.99
CA ALA A 58 -4.76 -3.32 -1.65
C ALA A 58 -5.06 -3.20 -0.15
N PRO A 59 -5.52 -4.26 0.56
CA PRO A 59 -5.72 -4.19 2.01
C PRO A 59 -4.43 -3.85 2.77
N THR A 60 -3.29 -4.40 2.35
CA THR A 60 -1.99 -4.17 2.97
C THR A 60 -1.51 -2.73 2.74
N VAL A 61 -1.58 -2.22 1.51
CA VAL A 61 -1.18 -0.84 1.18
C VAL A 61 -2.01 0.16 1.96
N LEU A 62 -3.33 -0.03 2.02
CA LEU A 62 -4.22 0.83 2.80
C LEU A 62 -3.93 0.74 4.30
N GLY A 63 -3.61 -0.45 4.82
CA GLY A 63 -3.16 -0.63 6.19
C GLY A 63 -1.88 0.15 6.50
N LEU A 64 -0.86 0.02 5.66
CA LEU A 64 0.41 0.75 5.80
C LEU A 64 0.20 2.27 5.71
N ALA A 65 -0.66 2.74 4.81
CA ALA A 65 -1.02 4.15 4.69
C ALA A 65 -1.70 4.69 5.97
N ARG A 66 -2.60 3.92 6.59
CA ARG A 66 -3.21 4.26 7.89
C ARG A 66 -2.16 4.38 9.00
N LEU A 67 -1.14 3.52 8.96
CA LEU A 67 0.01 3.56 9.87
C LEU A 67 1.01 4.69 9.54
N ARG A 68 0.75 5.52 8.52
CA ARG A 68 1.65 6.60 8.05
C ARG A 68 3.01 6.08 7.60
N HIS A 69 3.05 4.87 7.04
CA HIS A 69 4.23 4.37 6.33
C HIS A 69 4.32 5.04 4.96
N ARG A 70 5.54 5.36 4.54
CA ARG A 70 5.82 5.77 3.17
C ARG A 70 5.98 4.52 2.31
N VAL A 71 4.99 4.23 1.49
CA VAL A 71 5.00 3.08 0.58
C VAL A 71 5.56 3.51 -0.78
N SER A 72 6.52 2.73 -1.30
CA SER A 72 6.94 2.74 -2.70
C SER A 72 6.63 1.39 -3.34
N LEU A 73 6.57 1.34 -4.67
CA LEU A 73 6.23 0.15 -5.43
C LEU A 73 7.25 -0.11 -6.54
N LEU A 74 7.70 -1.37 -6.63
CA LEU A 74 8.50 -1.90 -7.73
C LEU A 74 7.72 -2.99 -8.45
N CYS A 75 7.48 -2.80 -9.74
CA CYS A 75 6.86 -3.78 -10.63
C CYS A 75 7.91 -4.33 -11.59
N PHE A 76 8.09 -5.65 -11.64
CA PHE A 76 9.16 -6.29 -12.42
C PHE A 76 8.88 -6.41 -13.92
N SER A 77 7.65 -6.23 -14.36
CA SER A 77 7.28 -6.29 -15.78
C SER A 77 6.25 -5.22 -16.15
N ALA A 78 6.23 -4.82 -17.41
CA ALA A 78 5.17 -3.98 -17.96
C ALA A 78 3.84 -4.73 -18.16
N GLY A 79 3.78 -6.04 -17.89
CA GLY A 79 2.57 -6.83 -18.07
C GLY A 79 2.20 -7.07 -19.54
N ASN A 80 3.22 -7.22 -20.39
CA ASN A 80 3.05 -7.18 -21.85
C ASN A 80 2.68 -8.52 -22.51
N TYR A 81 2.21 -9.53 -21.77
CA TYR A 81 1.87 -10.85 -22.34
C TYR A 81 0.89 -10.75 -23.54
N TYR A 82 -0.11 -9.87 -23.44
CA TYR A 82 -1.09 -9.60 -24.51
C TYR A 82 -0.75 -8.41 -25.41
N ASN A 83 0.52 -7.95 -25.44
CA ASN A 83 0.96 -6.72 -26.14
C ASN A 83 0.26 -5.44 -25.64
N GLN A 84 -0.09 -5.40 -24.35
CA GLN A 84 -0.82 -4.31 -23.70
C GLN A 84 0.02 -3.53 -22.67
N GLY A 85 1.34 -3.70 -22.66
CA GLY A 85 2.19 -3.17 -21.60
C GLY A 85 2.12 -1.65 -21.45
N GLU A 86 2.01 -0.89 -22.56
CA GLU A 86 1.85 0.57 -22.49
C GLU A 86 0.54 1.02 -21.82
N ILE A 87 -0.53 0.25 -21.98
CA ILE A 87 -1.82 0.52 -21.35
C ILE A 87 -1.72 0.14 -19.87
N ARG A 88 -1.24 -1.07 -19.58
CA ARG A 88 -1.12 -1.60 -18.21
C ARG A 88 -0.18 -0.79 -17.33
N LYS A 89 0.90 -0.21 -17.88
CA LYS A 89 1.75 0.75 -17.16
C LYS A 89 0.96 1.98 -16.68
N LYS A 90 0.08 2.52 -17.53
CA LYS A 90 -0.76 3.68 -17.17
C LYS A 90 -1.80 3.30 -16.13
N GLU A 91 -2.41 2.12 -16.29
CA GLU A 91 -3.38 1.58 -15.33
C GLU A 91 -2.75 1.38 -13.95
N LEU A 92 -1.53 0.81 -13.87
CA LEU A 92 -0.81 0.66 -12.60
C LEU A 92 -0.52 2.01 -11.94
N LEU A 93 -0.08 3.02 -12.70
CA LEU A 93 0.15 4.36 -12.15
C LEU A 93 -1.14 4.98 -11.59
N GLN A 94 -2.26 4.82 -12.29
CA GLN A 94 -3.57 5.29 -11.85
C GLN A 94 -4.08 4.53 -10.62
N SER A 95 -3.91 3.21 -10.61
CA SER A 95 -4.26 2.34 -9.47
C SER A 95 -3.45 2.71 -8.22
N CYS A 96 -2.13 2.92 -8.38
CA CYS A 96 -1.25 3.37 -7.32
C CYS A 96 -1.66 4.73 -6.75
N ASP A 97 -2.06 5.68 -7.62
CA ASP A 97 -2.55 7.00 -7.19
C ASP A 97 -3.79 6.87 -6.30
N VAL A 98 -4.74 6.00 -6.68
CA VAL A 98 -5.92 5.67 -5.85
C VAL A 98 -5.53 5.03 -4.50
N LEU A 99 -4.50 4.17 -4.49
CA LEU A 99 -3.97 3.55 -3.27
C LEU A 99 -3.12 4.50 -2.41
N GLY A 100 -2.89 5.74 -2.87
CA GLY A 100 -2.11 6.75 -2.15
C GLY A 100 -0.59 6.62 -2.33
N ILE A 101 -0.13 5.90 -3.35
CA ILE A 101 1.28 5.81 -3.74
C ILE A 101 1.51 6.82 -4.88
N PRO A 102 2.30 7.89 -4.66
CA PRO A 102 2.53 8.88 -5.71
C PRO A 102 3.31 8.27 -6.88
N PRO A 103 3.13 8.77 -8.12
CA PRO A 103 3.84 8.24 -9.29
C PRO A 103 5.38 8.24 -9.14
N SER A 104 5.95 9.19 -8.39
CA SER A 104 7.38 9.24 -8.09
C SER A 104 7.89 8.12 -7.19
N GLY A 105 6.98 7.42 -6.50
CA GLY A 105 7.26 6.23 -5.70
C GLY A 105 6.97 4.92 -6.42
N VAL A 106 6.62 4.96 -7.71
CA VAL A 106 6.34 3.77 -8.53
C VAL A 106 7.44 3.60 -9.57
N ARG A 107 8.07 2.42 -9.58
CA ARG A 107 9.04 2.03 -10.62
C ARG A 107 8.52 0.78 -11.32
N ILE A 108 8.44 0.86 -12.65
CA ILE A 108 8.07 -0.27 -13.51
C ILE A 108 9.28 -0.65 -14.34
N ILE A 109 9.67 -1.92 -14.28
CA ILE A 109 10.75 -2.46 -15.10
C ILE A 109 10.17 -2.90 -16.43
N ASP A 110 10.72 -2.34 -17.50
CA ASP A 110 10.38 -2.68 -18.87
C ASP A 110 11.66 -3.13 -19.58
N ASN A 111 12.04 -4.38 -19.30
CA ASN A 111 13.29 -4.98 -19.77
C ASN A 111 13.01 -6.42 -20.23
N ARG A 112 13.68 -6.83 -21.31
CA ARG A 112 13.65 -8.20 -21.88
C ARG A 112 14.10 -9.28 -20.90
N ASP A 113 14.83 -8.90 -19.86
CA ASP A 113 15.25 -9.78 -18.78
C ASP A 113 14.09 -10.32 -17.92
N PHE A 114 12.95 -9.61 -17.89
CA PHE A 114 11.78 -9.94 -17.07
C PHE A 114 10.50 -9.92 -17.92
N PRO A 115 10.38 -10.81 -18.92
CA PRO A 115 9.18 -10.86 -19.75
C PRO A 115 7.98 -11.31 -18.91
N ASP A 116 6.82 -10.74 -19.20
CA ASP A 116 5.52 -11.27 -18.76
C ASP A 116 5.20 -12.49 -19.63
N ASP A 117 5.67 -13.67 -19.20
CA ASP A 117 5.42 -14.95 -19.86
C ASP A 117 5.39 -16.07 -18.80
N PRO A 118 4.26 -16.78 -18.64
CA PRO A 118 4.13 -17.85 -17.65
C PRO A 118 5.03 -19.06 -17.92
N GLY A 119 5.56 -19.20 -19.15
CA GLY A 119 6.50 -20.24 -19.53
C GLY A 119 7.97 -19.88 -19.28
N VAL A 120 8.28 -18.65 -18.86
CA VAL A 120 9.65 -18.18 -18.64
C VAL A 120 9.93 -17.99 -17.16
N GLN A 121 10.98 -18.65 -16.68
CA GLN A 121 11.51 -18.41 -15.33
C GLN A 121 12.55 -17.29 -15.37
N TRP A 122 12.35 -16.25 -14.56
CA TRP A 122 13.32 -15.16 -14.45
C TRP A 122 14.60 -15.61 -13.73
N ASP A 123 15.73 -15.03 -14.15
CA ASP A 123 17.01 -15.24 -13.48
C ASP A 123 16.97 -14.63 -12.07
N THR A 124 17.06 -15.49 -11.06
CA THR A 124 16.98 -15.10 -9.65
C THR A 124 18.08 -14.14 -9.21
N GLN A 125 19.30 -14.25 -9.76
CA GLN A 125 20.40 -13.35 -9.45
C GLN A 125 20.16 -11.97 -10.02
N ARG A 126 19.58 -11.90 -11.22
CA ARG A 126 19.20 -10.63 -11.84
C ARG A 126 18.06 -9.95 -11.08
N VAL A 127 17.02 -10.71 -10.70
CA VAL A 127 15.93 -10.21 -9.84
C VAL A 127 16.51 -9.65 -8.54
N ALA A 128 17.36 -10.41 -7.86
CA ALA A 128 18.00 -9.99 -6.61
C ALA A 128 18.83 -8.72 -6.78
N SER A 129 19.60 -8.61 -7.87
CA SER A 129 20.44 -7.44 -8.16
C SER A 129 19.61 -6.17 -8.35
N VAL A 130 18.52 -6.25 -9.12
CA VAL A 130 17.62 -5.12 -9.36
C VAL A 130 16.87 -4.74 -8.08
N LEU A 131 16.41 -5.74 -7.32
CA LEU A 131 15.74 -5.52 -6.04
C LEU A 131 16.65 -4.80 -5.04
N LEU A 132 17.90 -5.26 -4.89
CA LEU A 132 18.89 -4.65 -4.00
C LEU A 132 19.18 -3.20 -4.38
N TRP A 133 19.38 -2.94 -5.67
CA TRP A 133 19.57 -1.58 -6.17
C TRP A 133 18.39 -0.66 -5.80
N HIS A 134 17.16 -1.15 -5.94
CA HIS A 134 15.97 -0.34 -5.64
C HIS A 134 15.75 -0.14 -4.14
N ILE A 135 16.11 -1.12 -3.31
CA ILE A 135 16.14 -1.02 -1.84
C ILE A 135 17.08 0.11 -1.41
N GLU A 136 18.28 0.16 -1.98
CA GLU A 136 19.29 1.19 -1.69
C GLU A 136 18.81 2.57 -2.15
N GLU A 137 18.29 2.69 -3.38
CA GLU A 137 17.76 3.94 -3.93
C GLU A 137 16.66 4.57 -3.06
N ASN A 138 15.78 3.73 -2.49
CA ASN A 138 14.63 4.18 -1.71
C ASN A 138 14.92 4.30 -0.20
N GLY A 139 16.13 3.92 0.24
CA GLY A 139 16.50 3.90 1.66
C GLY A 139 15.63 2.95 2.48
N ILE A 140 15.29 1.79 1.91
CA ILE A 140 14.51 0.76 2.58
C ILE A 140 15.43 0.00 3.52
N ASN A 141 15.11 -0.02 4.81
CA ASN A 141 15.93 -0.72 5.78
C ASN A 141 15.56 -2.20 5.82
N LEU A 142 16.51 -3.08 5.47
CA LEU A 142 16.34 -4.53 5.56
C LEU A 142 16.63 -5.09 6.96
N LYS A 143 17.25 -4.30 7.84
CA LYS A 143 17.56 -4.72 9.20
C LYS A 143 16.47 -4.25 10.13
N ASP A 144 15.85 -5.18 10.85
CA ASP A 144 14.98 -4.85 11.97
C ASP A 144 15.71 -3.89 12.92
N ARG A 145 15.05 -2.81 13.33
CA ARG A 145 15.48 -1.99 14.47
C ARG A 145 15.25 -2.72 15.80
N ALA A 146 15.47 -4.03 15.85
CA ALA A 146 15.78 -4.70 17.10
C ALA A 146 17.23 -4.32 17.44
N SER A 147 17.42 -3.10 17.96
CA SER A 147 18.67 -2.78 18.63
C SER A 147 18.83 -3.80 19.77
N PRO A 148 19.92 -4.58 19.84
CA PRO A 148 20.23 -5.28 21.07
C PRO A 148 20.46 -4.18 22.10
N LYS A 149 19.63 -4.14 23.15
CA LYS A 149 19.92 -3.34 24.34
C LYS A 149 21.23 -3.87 24.91
N LEU A 150 22.33 -3.16 24.67
CA LEU A 150 23.54 -3.24 25.47
C LEU A 150 23.32 -2.46 26.76
#